data_AF-A0A0K8RL74-F1
#
_entry.id   AF-A0A0K8RL74-F1
#
_cell.length_a   1.000
_cell.length_b   1.000
_cell.length_c   1.000
_cell.angle_alpha   90.00
_cell.angle_beta   90.00
_cell.angle_gamma   90.00
#
_symmetry.space_group_name_H-M   'P 1'
#
loop_
_entity.id
_entity.type
_entity.pdbx_description
1 polymer ?
#
loop_
_entity_poly.entity_id
_entity_poly.type
_entity_poly.pdbx_seq_one_letter_code
_entity_poly.pdbx_strand_id
1 'polypeptide(L)'
;MEVKTFVFLQIAVFIALGLHSASAGSNQPSASHSSPKSMEVEYCSTNCTKGTDKTWSGCSDLCMCVHVGNSTKGRCLKLSGDYDYMTEKIED
;
A
#
# COMPACT_ATOMS: atom_id res chain seq x y z
N MET A 1 -26.94 -28.85 44.08
CA MET A 1 -27.06 -27.56 43.34
C MET A 1 -25.67 -26.96 43.11
N GLU A 2 -24.78 -27.76 42.51
CA GLU A 2 -23.33 -27.50 42.53
C GLU A 2 -22.78 -27.02 41.19
N VAL A 3 -23.53 -27.21 40.10
CA VAL A 3 -23.17 -26.74 38.75
C VAL A 3 -23.23 -25.22 38.64
N LYS A 4 -24.11 -24.57 39.43
CA LYS A 4 -24.29 -23.11 39.42
C LYS A 4 -23.04 -22.38 39.92
N THR A 5 -22.33 -22.94 40.91
CA THR A 5 -21.19 -22.28 41.56
C THR A 5 -19.96 -22.20 40.66
N PHE A 6 -19.74 -23.20 39.80
CA PHE A 6 -18.62 -23.20 38.85
C PHE A 6 -18.72 -22.11 37.78
N VAL A 7 -19.94 -21.79 37.33
CA VAL A 7 -20.18 -20.71 36.36
C VAL A 7 -19.84 -19.34 36.93
N PHE A 8 -20.17 -19.08 38.20
CA PHE A 8 -19.83 -17.81 38.84
C PHE A 8 -18.31 -17.63 39.02
N LEU A 9 -17.59 -18.70 39.36
CA LEU A 9 -16.13 -18.67 39.46
C LEU A 9 -15.45 -18.37 38.11
N GLN A 10 -15.97 -18.92 37.02
CA GLN A 10 -15.43 -18.65 35.67
C GLN A 10 -15.61 -17.19 35.28
N ILE A 11 -16.78 -16.59 35.51
CA ILE A 11 -17.04 -15.18 35.22
C ILE A 11 -16.09 -14.27 36.01
N ALA A 12 -15.81 -14.58 37.28
CA ALA A 12 -14.87 -13.81 38.09
C ALA A 12 -13.42 -13.85 37.54
N VAL A 13 -12.98 -15.01 37.03
CA VAL A 13 -11.65 -15.16 36.38
C VAL A 13 -11.55 -14.34 35.09
N PHE A 14 -12.62 -14.27 34.28
CA PHE A 14 -12.64 -13.45 33.07
C PHE A 14 -12.58 -11.95 33.36
N ILE A 15 -13.22 -11.47 34.44
CA ILE A 15 -13.14 -10.06 34.86
C ILE A 15 -11.73 -9.71 35.37
N ALA A 16 -11.05 -10.63 36.06
CA ALA A 16 -9.68 -10.41 36.53
C ALA A 16 -8.64 -10.43 35.38
N LEU A 17 -8.82 -11.27 34.37
CA LEU A 17 -7.93 -11.35 33.21
C LEU A 17 -8.21 -10.27 32.14
N GLY A 18 -9.43 -9.74 32.10
CA GLY A 18 -9.85 -8.70 31.15
C GLY A 18 -9.22 -7.32 31.39
N LEU A 19 -8.56 -7.10 32.53
CA LEU A 19 -7.97 -5.79 32.86
C LEU A 19 -6.64 -5.51 32.17
N HIS A 20 -6.01 -6.49 31.50
CA HIS A 20 -4.78 -6.27 30.74
C HIS A 20 -4.96 -5.90 29.26
N SER A 21 -6.20 -5.79 28.78
CA SER A 21 -6.48 -5.41 27.38
C SER A 21 -7.01 -3.98 27.29
N ALA A 22 -6.23 -3.03 27.81
CA ALA A 22 -6.44 -1.61 27.58
C ALA A 22 -5.14 -1.02 27.02
N SER A 23 -5.30 -0.31 25.89
CA SER A 23 -4.29 0.53 25.23
C SER A 23 -3.35 -0.17 24.24
N ALA A 24 -3.87 -0.44 23.04
CA ALA A 24 -3.13 -0.04 21.84
C ALA A 24 -3.46 1.45 21.57
N GLY A 25 -3.05 2.32 22.50
CA GLY A 25 -2.96 3.75 22.22
C GLY A 25 -1.89 3.91 21.15
N SER A 26 -2.32 3.99 19.90
CA SER A 26 -1.48 4.48 18.80
C SER A 26 -1.24 5.97 19.06
N ASN A 27 -0.36 6.27 20.01
CA ASN A 27 0.47 7.46 19.93
C ASN A 27 1.49 7.19 18.82
N GLN A 28 0.99 7.08 17.58
CA GLN A 28 1.84 7.38 16.45
C GLN A 28 2.25 8.84 16.73
N PRO A 29 3.53 9.13 17.03
CA PRO A 29 3.96 10.51 17.09
C PRO A 29 3.47 11.12 15.79
N SER A 30 2.64 12.17 15.90
CA SER A 30 2.08 12.94 14.79
C SER A 30 3.11 12.89 13.70
N ALA A 31 2.82 12.12 12.63
CA ALA A 31 3.80 11.87 11.59
C ALA A 31 4.37 13.23 11.27
N SER A 32 5.64 13.39 11.64
CA SER A 32 6.35 14.65 11.54
C SER A 32 5.98 15.20 10.18
N HIS A 33 5.67 16.49 10.10
CA HIS A 33 5.47 17.18 8.84
C HIS A 33 6.80 17.13 8.04
N SER A 34 7.26 15.95 7.62
CA SER A 34 8.06 15.81 6.43
C SER A 34 7.08 16.15 5.34
N SER A 35 7.26 17.34 4.74
CA SER A 35 6.58 17.76 3.54
C SER A 35 6.30 16.54 2.67
N PRO A 36 5.05 16.29 2.22
CA PRO A 36 4.82 15.20 1.29
C PRO A 36 5.75 15.50 0.12
N LYS A 37 6.80 14.69 -0.06
CA LYS A 37 7.58 14.73 -1.29
C LYS A 37 6.55 14.50 -2.38
N SER A 38 6.20 15.56 -3.09
CA SER A 38 5.08 15.55 -4.01
C SER A 38 5.48 14.67 -5.16
N MET A 39 5.00 13.42 -5.16
CA MET A 39 5.03 12.60 -6.36
C MET A 39 4.02 13.21 -7.32
N GLU A 40 4.50 13.75 -8.42
CA GLU A 40 3.67 14.22 -9.51
C GLU A 40 3.54 13.08 -10.53
N VAL A 41 2.31 12.85 -10.96
CA VAL A 41 1.99 11.82 -11.95
C VAL A 41 1.55 12.56 -13.20
N GLU A 42 2.39 12.53 -14.22
CA GLU A 42 2.10 13.12 -15.53
C GLU A 42 1.56 12.04 -16.47
N TYR A 43 0.49 12.37 -17.21
CA TYR A 43 -0.01 11.50 -18.26
C TYR A 43 0.78 11.74 -19.55
N CYS A 44 1.38 10.68 -20.09
CA CYS A 44 2.00 10.77 -21.40
C CYS A 44 0.92 10.80 -22.50
N SER A 45 1.26 11.35 -23.67
CA SER A 45 0.29 11.55 -24.76
C SER A 45 -0.21 10.24 -25.40
N THR A 46 0.43 9.11 -25.10
CA THR A 46 0.12 7.81 -25.71
C THR A 46 -0.55 6.84 -24.74
N ASN A 47 -1.21 5.84 -25.31
CA ASN A 47 -1.70 4.67 -24.60
C ASN A 47 -0.80 3.47 -24.91
N CYS A 48 -0.89 2.44 -24.08
CA CYS A 48 -0.19 1.19 -24.31
C CYS A 48 -1.17 0.03 -24.47
N THR A 49 -0.73 -0.99 -25.21
CA THR A 49 -1.52 -2.19 -25.46
C THR A 49 -0.71 -3.46 -25.28
N LYS A 50 -1.37 -4.53 -24.88
CA LYS A 50 -0.77 -5.85 -24.73
C LYS A 50 -0.77 -6.60 -26.08
N GLY A 51 0.41 -6.93 -26.57
CA GLY A 51 0.63 -7.74 -27.77
C GLY A 51 0.24 -9.21 -27.57
N THR A 52 0.25 -9.97 -28.67
CA THR A 52 -0.05 -11.41 -28.70
C THR A 52 1.01 -12.25 -27.98
N ASP A 53 2.23 -11.73 -27.91
CA ASP A 53 3.37 -12.21 -27.13
C ASP A 53 3.29 -11.85 -25.64
N LYS A 54 2.19 -11.20 -25.21
CA LYS A 54 1.92 -10.72 -23.86
C LYS A 54 2.81 -9.54 -23.42
N THR A 55 3.58 -8.94 -24.32
CA THR A 55 4.37 -7.74 -24.01
C THR A 55 3.53 -6.48 -24.14
N TRP A 56 3.91 -5.41 -23.43
CA TRP A 56 3.23 -4.12 -23.50
C TRP A 56 4.05 -3.14 -24.33
N SER A 57 3.41 -2.46 -25.27
CA SER A 57 4.05 -1.47 -26.15
C SER A 57 3.19 -0.22 -26.33
N GLY A 58 3.80 0.88 -26.77
CA GLY A 58 3.13 2.15 -27.08
C GLY A 58 3.49 3.33 -26.18
N CYS A 59 4.24 3.12 -25.10
CA CYS A 59 4.80 4.22 -24.30
C CYS A 59 6.16 4.65 -24.83
N SER A 60 6.47 5.95 -24.72
CA SER A 60 7.82 6.49 -24.94
C SER A 60 8.77 6.04 -23.81
N ASP A 61 10.09 6.14 -24.04
CA ASP A 61 11.12 5.61 -23.13
C ASP A 61 11.05 6.13 -21.68
N LEU A 62 10.51 7.34 -21.48
CA LEU A 62 10.35 7.97 -20.15
C LEU A 62 8.99 7.71 -19.50
N CYS A 63 8.16 6.86 -20.10
CA CYS A 63 6.79 6.62 -19.68
C CYS A 63 6.57 5.12 -19.38
N MET A 64 5.97 4.82 -18.24
CA MET A 64 5.56 3.48 -17.86
C MET A 64 4.11 3.19 -18.24
N CYS A 65 3.85 1.96 -18.71
CA CYS A 65 2.51 1.49 -19.02
C CYS A 65 1.81 0.97 -17.76
N VAL A 66 0.64 1.53 -17.43
CA VAL A 66 -0.23 1.00 -16.36
C VAL A 66 -1.55 0.50 -16.93
N HIS A 67 -2.03 -0.63 -16.43
CA HIS A 67 -3.31 -1.20 -16.82
C HIS A 67 -4.07 -1.70 -15.59
N VAL A 68 -5.40 -1.77 -15.68
CA VAL A 68 -6.26 -2.25 -14.61
C VAL A 68 -6.71 -3.68 -14.91
N GLY A 69 -6.46 -4.58 -13.96
CA GLY A 69 -6.87 -5.98 -14.06
C GLY A 69 -6.37 -6.67 -15.33
N ASN A 70 -7.29 -7.35 -16.03
CA ASN A 70 -7.00 -8.12 -17.25
C ASN A 70 -7.19 -7.32 -18.55
N SER A 71 -7.29 -5.98 -18.49
CA SER A 71 -7.39 -5.15 -19.69
C SER A 71 -6.15 -5.35 -20.58
N THR A 72 -6.36 -5.41 -21.90
CA THR A 72 -5.28 -5.39 -22.91
C THR A 72 -4.92 -3.98 -23.35
N LYS A 73 -5.55 -2.96 -22.76
CA LYS A 73 -5.27 -1.54 -22.94
C LYS A 73 -4.87 -0.91 -21.62
N GLY A 74 -3.88 -0.04 -21.66
CA GLY A 74 -3.38 0.72 -20.53
C GLY A 74 -3.08 2.17 -20.93
N ARG A 75 -2.65 2.95 -19.95
CA ARG A 75 -2.26 4.35 -20.13
C ARG A 75 -0.77 4.52 -19.80
N CYS A 76 -0.09 5.38 -20.55
CA CYS A 76 1.30 5.71 -20.27
C CYS A 76 1.36 6.85 -19.25
N LEU A 77 2.13 6.64 -18.17
CA LEU A 77 2.36 7.62 -17.11
C LEU A 77 3.85 7.89 -16.96
N LYS A 78 4.20 9.11 -16.57
CA LYS A 78 5.52 9.47 -16.09
C LYS A 78 5.38 9.88 -14.63
N LEU A 79 6.17 9.23 -13.78
CA LEU A 79 6.32 9.67 -12.41
C LEU A 79 7.42 10.74 -12.41
N SER A 80 7.15 11.90 -11.84
CA SER A 80 8.12 12.95 -11.51
C SER A 80 8.04 13.23 -10.01
N GLY A 81 9.16 13.57 -9.39
CA GLY A 81 9.22 13.84 -7.96
C GLY A 81 10.64 14.14 -7.52
N ASP A 82 10.75 14.76 -6.36
CA ASP A 82 12.04 15.08 -5.73
C ASP A 82 12.64 13.81 -5.10
N TYR A 83 13.07 12.87 -5.94
CA TYR A 83 13.81 11.70 -5.51
C TYR A 83 15.29 11.94 -5.78
N ASP A 84 16.03 12.24 -4.71
CA ASP A 84 17.44 11.89 -4.58
C ASP A 84 17.53 10.35 -4.53
N TYR A 85 17.41 9.71 -5.70
CA TYR A 85 17.82 8.32 -5.86
C TYR A 85 18.95 8.27 -6.88
N MET A 86 20.17 8.36 -6.37
CA MET A 86 21.34 7.78 -7.02
C MET A 86 21.08 6.30 -7.33
N THR A 87 21.76 5.80 -8.35
CA THR A 87 21.95 4.39 -8.78
C THR A 87 21.27 4.13 -10.13
N GLU A 88 21.95 4.42 -11.23
CA GLU A 88 22.89 3.52 -11.93
C GLU A 88 22.22 2.31 -12.59
N LYS A 89 22.64 2.11 -13.85
CA LYS A 89 22.42 0.99 -14.79
C LYS A 89 21.18 1.14 -15.68
N ILE A 90 21.27 1.08 -17.01
CA ILE A 90 22.21 0.33 -17.87
C ILE A 90 22.46 1.16 -19.16
N GLU A 91 23.69 1.60 -19.37
CA GLU A 91 24.29 1.62 -20.72
C GLU A 91 24.80 0.20 -20.97
N ASP A 92 24.34 -0.42 -22.06
CA ASP A 92 25.06 -1.41 -22.87
C ASP A 92 24.36 -1.50 -24.24
#